data_AF-A0A2D6UG75-F1
#
_entry.id   AF-A0A2D6UG75-F1
#
_cell.length_a   1.000
_cell.length_b   1.000
_cell.length_c   1.000
_cell.angle_alpha   90.00
_cell.angle_beta   90.00
_cell.angle_gamma   90.00
#
_symmetry.space_group_name_H-M   'P 1'
#
loop_
_entity.id
_entity.type
_entity.pdbx_description
1 polymer ?
#
loop_
_entity_poly.entity_id
_entity_poly.type
_entity_poly.pdbx_seq_one_letter_code
_entity_poly.pdbx_strand_id
1 'polypeptide(L)' 'TVNPDGTNNTIHPFALGDLGDGDNNHELCLDTLNQVVRVEFPADLVTDPREDLNPATRVVVNSSK' A
#
# COMPACT_ATOMS: atom_id res chain seq x y z
N THR A 1 7.10 7.33 1.86
CA THR A 1 7.45 8.16 0.71
C THR A 1 8.80 8.81 0.95
N VAL A 2 9.45 9.36 -0.09
CA VAL A 2 10.68 10.15 0.05
C VAL A 2 10.35 11.62 -0.24
N ASN A 3 10.68 12.51 0.69
CA ASN A 3 10.55 13.95 0.54
C ASN A 3 11.61 14.52 -0.43
N PRO A 4 11.43 15.73 -0.98
CA PRO A 4 12.41 16.35 -1.87
C PRO A 4 13.81 16.56 -1.26
N ASP A 5 13.90 16.65 0.07
CA ASP A 5 15.16 16.76 0.81
C ASP A 5 15.86 15.40 1.04
N GLY A 6 15.31 14.31 0.51
CA GLY A 6 15.85 12.96 0.64
C GLY A 6 15.44 12.23 1.93
N THR A 7 14.67 12.85 2.82
CA THR A 7 14.18 12.21 4.04
C THR A 7 12.98 11.29 3.76
N ASN A 8 12.81 10.25 4.57
CA ASN A 8 11.64 9.38 4.49
C ASN A 8 10.49 9.93 5.33
N ASN A 9 9.28 9.87 4.78
CA ASN A 9 8.05 10.16 5.50
C ASN A 9 7.07 8.98 5.44
N THR A 10 6.34 8.74 6.52
CA THR A 10 5.24 7.77 6.56
C THR A 10 3.92 8.52 6.45
N ILE A 11 3.05 8.05 5.57
CA ILE A 11 1.68 8.57 5.42
C ILE A 11 0.71 7.38 5.42
N HIS A 12 -0.56 7.67 5.73
CA HIS A 12 -1.63 6.69 5.64
C HIS A 12 -2.51 7.01 4.43
N PRO A 13 -2.94 6.00 3.64
CA PRO A 13 -3.97 6.21 2.63
C PRO A 13 -5.23 6.79 3.27
N PHE A 14 -5.89 7.73 2.59
CA PHE A 14 -7.15 8.31 3.06
C PHE A 14 -8.38 7.60 2.50
N ALA A 15 -8.19 6.82 1.42
CA ALA A 15 -9.22 6.00 0.81
C ALA A 15 -8.60 4.79 0.11
N LEU A 16 -9.44 3.78 -0.11
CA LEU A 16 -9.19 2.67 -1.02
C LEU A 16 -10.00 2.90 -2.29
N GLY A 17 -9.37 2.72 -3.45
CA GLY A 17 -10.03 2.71 -4.75
C GLY A 17 -10.28 1.27 -5.22
N ASP A 18 -11.40 1.05 -5.88
CA ASP A 18 -11.75 -0.19 -6.56
C ASP A 18 -12.17 0.15 -7.99
N LEU A 19 -11.55 -0.52 -8.97
CA LEU A 19 -11.84 -0.31 -10.39
C LEU A 19 -13.08 -1.10 -10.86
N GLY A 20 -13.58 -2.03 -10.05
CA GLY A 20 -14.76 -2.83 -10.36
C GLY A 20 -14.54 -3.81 -11.52
N ASP A 21 -13.30 -4.20 -11.78
CA ASP A 21 -12.92 -5.13 -12.86
C ASP A 21 -12.90 -6.61 -12.42
N GLY A 22 -13.16 -6.86 -11.13
CA GLY A 22 -13.38 -8.20 -10.59
C GLY A 22 -12.10 -8.97 -10.25
N ASP A 23 -10.96 -8.28 -10.11
CA ASP A 23 -9.78 -8.84 -9.48
C ASP A 23 -9.80 -8.62 -7.94
N ASN A 24 -8.68 -8.90 -7.26
CA ASN A 24 -8.53 -8.67 -5.82
C ASN A 24 -7.54 -7.55 -5.51
N ASN A 25 -7.26 -6.68 -6.48
CA ASN A 25 -6.38 -5.54 -6.37
C ASN A 25 -7.19 -4.29 -6.02
N HIS A 26 -6.68 -3.51 -5.05
CA HIS A 26 -7.27 -2.23 -4.69
C HIS A 26 -6.22 -1.13 -4.86
N GLU A 27 -6.66 0.05 -5.26
CA GLU A 27 -5.80 1.23 -5.32
C GLU A 27 -5.70 1.89 -3.95
N LEU A 28 -4.52 2.42 -3.61
CA LEU A 28 -4.33 3.22 -2.40
C LEU A 28 -4.36 4.70 -2.77
N CYS A 29 -5.38 5.44 -2.33
CA CYS A 29 -5.44 6.89 -2.55
C CYS A 29 -4.58 7.60 -1.50
N LEU A 30 -3.52 8.27 -1.97
CA LEU A 30 -2.54 8.97 -1.13
C LEU A 30 -2.64 10.48 -1.32
N ASP A 31 -2.65 11.24 -0.24
CA ASP A 31 -2.59 12.71 -0.30
C ASP A 31 -1.12 13.17 -0.29
N THR A 32 -0.40 12.84 -1.37
CA THR A 32 1.00 13.24 -1.53
C THR A 32 1.41 13.22 -3.00
N LEU A 33 2.35 14.10 -3.35
CA LEU A 33 3.09 14.04 -4.62
C LEU A 33 4.47 13.40 -4.47
N ASN A 34 4.86 13.04 -3.25
CA ASN A 34 6.17 12.46 -2.96
C ASN A 34 6.23 11.02 -3.47
N GLN A 35 7.40 10.61 -3.94
CA GLN A 35 7.58 9.25 -4.47
C GLN A 35 7.33 8.20 -3.39
N VAL A 36 6.46 7.23 -3.70
CA VAL A 36 6.25 6.05 -2.87
C VAL A 36 7.42 5.09 -3.09
N VAL A 37 8.09 4.71 -2.00
CA VAL A 37 9.24 3.80 -2.04
C VAL A 37 8.98 2.50 -1.27
N ARG A 38 7.90 2.47 -0.46
CA ARG A 38 7.55 1.34 0.38
C ARG A 38 6.09 1.41 0.80
N VAL A 39 5.45 0.24 0.84
CA VAL A 39 4.09 0.04 1.35
C VAL A 39 4.13 -1.06 2.41
N GLU A 40 3.40 -0.87 3.49
CA GLU A 40 3.26 -1.84 4.59
C GLU A 40 1.76 -2.04 4.88
N PHE A 41 1.36 -3.27 5.17
CA PHE A 41 -0.01 -3.61 5.56
C PHE A 41 0.04 -4.40 6.88
N PRO A 42 -0.74 -4.01 7.90
CA PRO A 42 -0.70 -4.66 9.21
C PRO A 42 -1.28 -6.08 9.14
N ALA A 43 -0.91 -6.90 10.11
CA ALA A 43 -1.50 -8.23 10.30
C ALA A 43 -2.98 -8.12 10.68
N ASP A 44 -3.70 -9.23 10.52
CA ASP A 44 -4.98 -9.50 11.16
C ASP A 44 -6.17 -8.59 10.73
N LEU A 45 -6.04 -7.86 9.62
CA LEU A 45 -7.14 -7.05 9.07
C LEU A 45 -7.93 -7.72 7.95
N VAL A 46 -7.33 -8.71 7.26
CA VAL A 46 -7.93 -9.44 6.14
C VAL A 46 -7.53 -10.91 6.21
N THR A 47 -8.32 -11.78 5.59
CA THR A 47 -8.10 -13.23 5.57
C THR A 47 -7.76 -13.75 4.18
N ASP A 48 -7.12 -14.91 4.10
CA ASP A 48 -6.95 -15.66 2.85
C ASP A 48 -8.23 -16.47 2.51
N PRO A 49 -8.31 -17.14 1.34
CA PRO A 49 -9.49 -17.93 0.95
C PRO A 49 -9.82 -19.13 1.86
N ARG A 50 -8.93 -19.52 2.78
CA ARG A 50 -9.16 -20.54 3.81
C ARG A 50 -9.64 -19.91 5.12
N GLU A 51 -9.83 -18.59 5.14
CA GLU A 51 -10.26 -17.77 6.27
C GLU A 51 -9.18 -17.58 7.36
N ASP A 52 -7.92 -17.84 7.04
CA ASP A 52 -6.79 -17.57 7.94
C ASP A 52 -6.40 -16.08 7.89
N LEU A 53 -6.11 -15.46 9.04
CA LEU A 53 -5.66 -14.06 9.10
C LEU A 53 -4.31 -13.87 8.39
N ASN A 54 -4.23 -12.88 7.50
CA ASN A 54 -3.01 -12.55 6.80
C ASN A 54 -1.99 -11.91 7.78
N PRO A 55 -0.70 -12.31 7.72
CA PRO A 55 0.35 -11.67 8.53
C PRO A 55 0.64 -10.26 8.01
N ALA A 56 1.40 -9.49 8.78
CA ALA A 56 1.89 -8.19 8.34
C ALA A 56 2.81 -8.36 7.12
N THR A 57 2.62 -7.51 6.10
CA THR A 57 3.41 -7.55 4.87
C THR A 57 4.06 -6.20 4.57
N ARG A 58 5.15 -6.24 3.82
CA ARG A 58 5.92 -5.07 3.40
C ARG A 58 6.45 -5.29 1.99
N VAL A 59 6.26 -4.31 1.12
CA VAL A 59 6.79 -4.31 -0.24
C VAL A 59 7.59 -3.02 -0.48
N VAL A 60 8.80 -3.16 -1.01
CA VAL A 60 9.60 -2.04 -1.51
C VAL A 60 9.17 -1.75 -2.94
N VAL A 61 8.83 -0.50 -3.24
CA VAL A 61 8.38 -0.09 -4.57
C VAL A 61 9.62 0.25 -5.39
N ASN A 62 10.06 -0.72 -6.19
CA ASN A 62 11.13 -0.48 -7.15
C ASN A 62 10.52 0.20 -8.39
N SER A 63 11.04 1.36 -8.75
CA SER A 63 10.65 2.05 -9.98
C SER A 63 11.35 1.39 -11.16
N SER A 64 10.94 0.17 -11.51
CA SER A 64 11.28 -0.42 -12.80
C SER A 64 10.16 -0.05 -13.76
N LYS A 65 10.51 0.77 -14.77
CA LYS A 65 9.63 1.08 -15.89
C LYS A 65 9.25 -0.18 -16.67
#